data_AF-X1MTL3-F1
#
_entry.id   AF-X1MTL3-F1
#
_cell.length_a   1.000
_cell.length_b   1.000
_cell.length_c   1.000
_cell.angle_alpha   90.00
_cell.angle_beta   90.00
_cell.angle_gamma   90.00
#
_symmetry.space_group_name_H-M   'P 1'
#
loop_
_entity.id
_entity.type
_entity.pdbx_description
1 polymer ?
#
loop_
_entity_poly.entity_id
_entity_poly.type
_entity_poly.pdbx_seq_one_letter_code
_entity_poly.pdbx_strand_id
1 'polypeptide(L)' 'MWIQEPGKINDRIDFLGTRDLCLYLLKGKEAMIIGGAMSYIAPSLERQFSEMDFDLDRIRYLVIPHSHFDHCGAVPYLK' A
#
# COMPACT_ATOMS: atom_id res chain seq x y z
N MET A 1 12.82 -16.47 -1.79
CA MET A 1 12.99 -15.30 -2.67
C MET A 1 12.84 -14.05 -1.84
N TRP A 2 13.70 -13.04 -2.04
CA TRP A 2 13.60 -11.75 -1.34
C TRP A 2 13.15 -10.67 -2.34
N ILE A 3 11.98 -10.08 -2.11
CA ILE A 3 11.40 -9.03 -2.95
C ILE A 3 11.76 -7.69 -2.31
N GLN A 4 12.42 -6.81 -3.06
CA GLN A 4 12.94 -5.53 -2.55
C GLN A 4 12.31 -4.31 -3.22
N GLU A 5 11.60 -4.50 -4.34
CA GLU A 5 10.98 -3.43 -5.11
C GLU A 5 9.46 -3.60 -5.18
N PRO A 6 8.68 -2.50 -5.18
CA PRO A 6 7.24 -2.52 -5.35
C PRO A 6 6.81 -3.28 -6.61
N GLY A 7 5.68 -3.98 -6.51
CA GLY A 7 5.14 -4.78 -7.60
C GLY A 7 4.34 -5.98 -7.11
N LYS A 8 3.87 -6.80 -8.06
CA LYS A 8 3.08 -7.99 -7.78
C LYS A 8 3.93 -9.04 -7.06
N ILE A 9 3.51 -9.46 -5.86
CA ILE A 9 4.11 -10.61 -5.14
C ILE A 9 3.45 -11.91 -5.62
N ASN A 10 2.12 -11.92 -5.65
CA ASN A 10 1.30 -13.03 -6.13
C ASN A 10 -0.08 -12.51 -6.58
N ASP A 11 -1.02 -13.39 -6.89
CA ASP A 11 -2.34 -12.99 -7.40
C ASP A 11 -3.17 -12.17 -6.40
N ARG A 12 -2.84 -12.20 -5.12
CA ARG A 12 -3.58 -11.52 -4.05
C ARG A 12 -2.80 -10.43 -3.34
N ILE A 13 -1.49 -10.32 -3.51
CA ILE A 13 -0.66 -9.38 -2.76
C ILE A 13 0.21 -8.59 -3.73
N ASP A 14 0.07 -7.27 -3.66
CA ASP A 14 0.99 -6.33 -4.30
C ASP A 14 1.76 -5.56 -3.22
N PHE A 15 3.06 -5.40 -3.43
CA PHE A 15 3.94 -4.55 -2.63
C PHE A 15 3.88 -3.13 -3.18
N LEU A 16 3.57 -2.16 -2.32
CA LEU A 16 3.44 -0.74 -2.61
C LEU A 16 4.41 0.09 -1.75
N GLY A 17 4.57 1.37 -2.08
CA GLY A 17 5.46 2.29 -1.39
C GLY A 17 6.89 2.17 -1.89
N THR A 18 7.84 1.97 -0.98
CA THR A 18 9.27 1.78 -1.28
C THR A 18 9.84 0.64 -0.44
N ARG A 19 11.10 0.25 -0.72
CA ARG A 19 11.85 -0.71 0.09
C ARG A 19 11.84 -0.40 1.59
N ASP A 20 11.93 0.87 1.95
CA ASP A 20 12.03 1.31 3.35
C ASP A 20 10.66 1.66 3.97
N LEU A 21 9.66 1.94 3.13
CA LEU A 21 8.30 2.28 3.54
C LEU A 21 7.31 1.37 2.83
N CYS A 22 7.22 0.14 3.32
CA CYS A 22 6.37 -0.87 2.72
C CYS A 22 4.90 -0.66 3.05
N LEU A 23 4.06 -0.74 2.03
CA LEU A 23 2.64 -1.03 2.17
C LEU A 23 2.30 -2.26 1.34
N TYR A 24 1.18 -2.89 1.65
CA TYR A 24 0.70 -4.05 0.89
C TYR A 24 -0.77 -3.89 0.54
N LEU A 25 -1.10 -4.09 -0.73
CA LEU A 25 -2.48 -4.28 -1.17
C LEU A 25 -2.81 -5.76 -1.08
N LEU A 26 -3.74 -6.12 -0.20
CA LEU A 26 -4.29 -7.47 -0.10
C LEU A 26 -5.65 -7.51 -0.83
N LYS A 27 -5.73 -8.33 -1.89
CA LYS A 27 -6.87 -8.44 -2.79
C LYS A 27 -7.75 -9.64 -2.41
N GLY A 28 -9.04 -9.37 -2.16
CA GLY A 28 -10.10 -10.35 -1.93
C GLY A 28 -11.40 -9.91 -2.58
N LYS A 29 -12.56 -10.34 -2.07
CA LYS A 29 -13.87 -9.77 -2.50
C LYS A 29 -13.87 -8.25 -2.30
N GLU A 30 -13.47 -7.85 -1.11
CA GLU A 30 -13.01 -6.51 -0.76
C GLU A 30 -11.49 -6.55 -0.60
N ALA A 31 -10.84 -5.41 -0.76
CA ALA A 31 -9.40 -5.26 -0.60
C ALA A 31 -9.06 -4.39 0.60
N MET A 32 -7.80 -4.49 1.03
CA MET A 32 -7.26 -3.67 2.10
C MET A 32 -5.83 -3.24 1.81
N ILE A 33 -5.47 -2.08 2.34
CA ILE A 33 -4.08 -1.67 2.45
C ILE A 33 -3.59 -2.02 3.85
N ILE A 34 -2.42 -2.65 3.93
CA ILE A 34 -1.70 -2.94 5.17
C ILE A 34 -0.47 -2.03 5.22
N GLY A 35 -0.34 -1.26 6.30
CA GLY A 35 0.67 -0.21 6.44
C GLY A 35 0.11 1.19 6.20
N GLY A 36 0.90 2.20 6.52
CA GLY A 36 0.53 3.60 6.32
C GLY A 36 1.71 4.53 6.03
N ALA A 37 2.95 4.03 6.04
CA ALA A 37 4.16 4.73 5.61
C ALA A 37 4.34 6.15 6.19
N MET A 38 5.31 6.91 5.68
CA MET A 38 5.41 8.36 5.90
C MET A 38 4.58 9.13 4.88
N SER A 39 4.15 10.34 5.21
CA SER A 39 3.32 11.19 4.34
C SER A 39 3.93 11.48 2.96
N TYR A 40 5.26 11.59 2.86
CA TYR A 40 5.94 11.89 1.59
C TYR A 40 5.80 10.78 0.54
N ILE A 41 5.30 9.59 0.92
CA ILE A 41 5.15 8.47 0.00
C ILE A 41 4.03 8.70 -1.04
N ALA A 42 3.13 9.66 -0.81
CA ALA A 42 1.93 9.88 -1.63
C ALA A 42 2.21 9.90 -3.14
N PRO A 43 3.20 10.65 -3.68
CA PRO A 43 3.48 10.63 -5.13
C PRO A 43 3.94 9.27 -5.68
N SER A 44 4.54 8.41 -4.83
CA SER A 44 4.89 7.04 -5.22
C SER A 44 3.68 6.13 -5.25
N LEU A 45 2.75 6.32 -4.31
CA LEU A 45 1.48 5.61 -4.30
C LEU A 45 0.60 6.03 -5.50
N GLU A 46 0.49 7.32 -5.80
CA GLU A 46 -0.27 7.82 -6.96
C GLU A 46 0.20 7.18 -8.26
N ARG A 47 1.52 7.13 -8.48
CA ARG A 47 2.11 6.47 -9.64
C ARG A 47 1.76 4.99 -9.68
N GLN A 48 1.98 4.26 -8.59
CA GLN A 48 1.72 2.82 -8.50
C GLN A 48 0.24 2.49 -8.69
N PHE A 49 -0.67 3.30 -8.14
CA PHE A 49 -2.11 3.16 -8.33
C PHE A 49 -2.53 3.44 -9.77
N SER A 50 -1.93 4.44 -10.43
CA SER A 50 -2.24 4.76 -11.83
C SER A 50 -1.83 3.67 -12.83
N GLU A 51 -0.81 2.88 -12.46
CA GLU A 51 -0.27 1.79 -13.29
C GLU A 51 -0.93 0.44 -12.99
N MET A 52 -1.81 0.39 -11.98
CA MET A 52 -2.39 -0.86 -11.49
C MET A 52 -3.63 -1.27 -12.28
N ASP A 53 -3.66 -2.52 -12.72
CA ASP A 53 -4.87 -3.17 -13.23
C ASP A 53 -5.72 -3.72 -12.06
N PHE A 54 -6.24 -2.79 -11.24
CA PHE A 54 -7.09 -3.11 -10.09
C PHE A 54 -8.08 -1.98 -9.82
N ASP A 55 -9.32 -2.34 -9.54
CA ASP A 55 -10.36 -1.40 -9.13
C ASP A 55 -10.14 -0.93 -7.67
N LEU A 56 -9.60 0.28 -7.52
CA LEU A 56 -9.28 0.89 -6.22
C LEU A 56 -10.52 1.11 -5.35
N ASP A 57 -11.73 1.20 -5.93
CA ASP A 57 -12.98 1.36 -5.16
C ASP A 57 -13.31 0.11 -4.31
N ARG A 58 -12.61 -1.00 -4.56
CA ARG A 58 -12.70 -2.22 -3.75
C ARG A 58 -11.90 -2.15 -2.46
N ILE A 59 -11.03 -1.16 -2.28
CA ILE A 59 -10.27 -0.97 -1.04
C ILE A 59 -11.23 -0.45 0.03
N ARG A 60 -11.55 -1.29 1.02
CA ARG A 60 -12.50 -0.97 2.09
C ARG A 60 -11.86 -0.83 3.47
N TYR A 61 -10.64 -1.35 3.63
CA TYR A 61 -9.98 -1.38 4.91
C TYR A 61 -8.54 -0.84 4.81
N LEU A 62 -8.12 -0.20 5.89
CA LEU A 62 -6.76 0.26 6.11
C LEU A 62 -6.28 -0.27 7.47
N VAL A 63 -5.30 -1.15 7.46
CA VAL A 63 -4.73 -1.78 8.66
C VAL A 63 -3.39 -1.12 8.98
N ILE A 64 -3.32 -0.45 10.14
CA ILE A 64 -2.10 0.22 10.61
C ILE A 64 -1.44 -0.63 11.70
N PRO A 65 -0.19 -1.10 11.52
CA PRO A 65 0.46 -1.98 12.49
C PRO A 65 0.69 -1.34 13.86
N HIS A 66 1.18 -0.10 13.87
CA HIS A 66 1.43 0.69 15.09
C HIS A 66 1.55 2.18 14.74
N SER A 67 1.66 3.04 15.77
CA SER A 67 1.53 4.50 15.65
C SER A 67 2.83 5.27 15.50
N HIS A 68 3.93 4.63 15.11
CA HIS A 68 5.11 5.40 14.70
C HIS A 68 4.84 6.13 13.39
N PHE A 69 5.47 7.30 13.23
CA PHE A 69 5.19 8.24 12.15
C PHE A 69 5.43 7.64 10.75
N ASP A 70 6.34 6.68 10.65
CA ASP A 70 6.69 5.92 9.46
C ASP A 70 5.76 4.75 9.15
N HIS A 71 4.76 4.51 10.01
CA HIS A 71 3.71 3.51 9.80
C HIS A 71 2.31 4.11 9.70
N CYS A 72 2.10 5.38 10.08
CA CYS A 72 0.80 6.04 10.04
C CYS A 72 0.79 7.42 9.36
N GLY A 73 1.92 7.89 8.83
CA GLY A 73 2.07 9.23 8.28
C GLY A 73 1.27 9.48 7.00
N ALA A 74 1.06 8.48 6.14
CA ALA A 74 0.25 8.63 4.92
C ALA A 74 -1.24 8.30 5.11
N VAL A 75 -1.69 7.97 6.34
CA VAL A 75 -3.11 7.67 6.62
C VAL A 75 -4.06 8.77 6.15
N PRO A 76 -3.77 10.08 6.31
CA PRO A 76 -4.66 11.13 5.81
C PRO A 76 -4.81 11.17 4.28
N TYR A 77 -3.85 10.64 3.53
CA TYR A 77 -3.91 10.54 2.07
C TYR A 77 -4.63 9.25 1.62
N LEU A 78 -4.50 8.17 2.39
CA LEU A 78 -5.07 6.85 2.08
C LEU A 78 -6.56 6.68 2.44
N LYS A 79 -7.15 7.66 3.14
CA LYS A 79 -8.53 7.60 3.64
C LYS A 79 -9.49 8.42 2.81
#